data_AF-A0A7J8P4Y0-F1
#
_entry.id   AF-A0A7J8P4Y0-F1
#
_cell.length_a   1.000
_cell.length_b   1.000
_cell.length_c   1.000
_cell.angle_alpha   90.00
_cell.angle_beta   90.00
_cell.angle_gamma   90.00
#
_symmetry.space_group_name_H-M   'P 1'
#
loop_
_entity.id
_entity.type
_entity.pdbx_description
1 polymer ?
#
loop_
_entity_poly.entity_id
_entity_poly.type
_entity_poly.pdbx_seq_one_letter_code
_entity_poly.pdbx_strand_id
1 'polypeptide(L)'
;MGGDYPSKPMSLYATIWDASSWATNGGKYKVNYEYAPFTSEFKDLVLDGCAIDPIQKFPNSTACSETDTWLESRDYAVITPKSRSAMRRFRQRYMYYSYCYDNVRYPITPPECAVDSNEKQRFRNTGRLRFGGSHRKQARMERARRKRRSRAAAVSDDQTDM
;
A
#
# COMPACT_ATOMS: atom_id res chain seq x y z
N MET A 1 -11.59 15.64 -8.51
CA MET A 1 -10.21 15.16 -8.72
C MET A 1 -9.94 15.23 -10.21
N GLY A 2 -8.85 15.86 -10.66
CA GLY A 2 -8.59 16.18 -12.08
C GLY A 2 -7.26 15.60 -12.57
N GLY A 3 -7.05 14.30 -12.38
CA GLY A 3 -5.86 13.59 -12.86
C GLY A 3 -6.23 12.51 -13.88
N ASP A 4 -5.24 12.07 -14.65
CA ASP A 4 -5.40 10.96 -15.58
C ASP A 4 -5.67 9.66 -14.81
N TYR A 5 -6.60 8.86 -15.31
CA TYR A 5 -6.94 7.55 -14.76
C TYR A 5 -6.77 6.47 -15.85
N PRO A 6 -6.23 5.27 -15.55
CA PRO A 6 -6.10 4.21 -16.53
C PRO A 6 -7.46 3.82 -17.15
N SER A 7 -7.64 4.13 -18.43
CA SER A 7 -8.90 3.92 -19.17
C SER A 7 -8.72 3.14 -20.47
N LYS A 8 -7.48 2.71 -20.78
CA LYS A 8 -7.15 1.92 -21.98
C LYS A 8 -7.05 0.44 -21.62
N PRO A 9 -7.36 -0.49 -22.55
CA PRO A 9 -7.10 -1.91 -22.35
C PRO A 9 -5.65 -2.17 -21.93
N MET A 10 -5.46 -3.11 -21.01
CA MET A 10 -4.15 -3.48 -20.46
C MET A 10 -3.89 -4.96 -20.65
N SER A 11 -2.61 -5.34 -20.66
CA SER A 11 -2.16 -6.73 -20.68
C SER A 11 -1.40 -7.04 -19.39
N LEU A 12 -1.48 -8.28 -18.93
CA LEU A 12 -0.78 -8.75 -17.75
C LEU A 12 0.61 -9.28 -18.14
N TYR A 13 1.63 -8.85 -17.39
CA TYR A 13 3.02 -9.29 -17.58
C TYR A 13 3.60 -9.74 -16.25
N ALA A 14 4.35 -10.84 -16.25
CA ALA A 14 5.16 -11.29 -15.13
C ALA A 14 6.59 -11.48 -15.62
N THR A 15 7.54 -10.76 -15.02
CA THR A 15 8.95 -10.77 -15.45
C THR A 15 9.89 -10.80 -14.26
N ILE A 16 11.04 -11.47 -14.44
CA ILE A 16 12.22 -11.35 -13.58
C ILE A 16 13.32 -10.72 -14.43
N TRP A 17 13.91 -9.63 -13.95
CA TRP A 17 14.90 -8.87 -14.71
C TRP A 17 15.86 -8.11 -13.79
N ASP A 18 17.01 -7.73 -14.35
CA ASP A 18 18.06 -7.00 -13.63
C ASP A 18 17.77 -5.49 -13.57
N ALA A 19 17.39 -5.02 -12.39
CA ALA A 19 17.14 -3.62 -12.06
C ALA A 19 18.25 -3.00 -11.18
N SER A 20 19.50 -3.44 -11.33
CA SER A 20 20.65 -3.03 -10.52
C SER A 20 20.89 -1.52 -10.43
N SER A 21 20.41 -0.74 -11.39
CA SER A 21 20.55 0.72 -11.37
C SER A 21 19.69 1.41 -10.30
N TRP A 22 18.65 0.75 -9.74
CA TRP A 22 17.76 1.39 -8.77
C TRP A 22 17.14 0.48 -7.69
N ALA A 23 17.00 -0.83 -7.92
CA ALA A 23 16.18 -1.71 -7.09
C ALA A 23 16.65 -1.79 -5.62
N THR A 24 17.94 -2.08 -5.38
CA THR A 24 18.44 -2.33 -4.03
C THR A 24 19.19 -1.12 -3.49
N ASN A 25 18.60 -0.46 -2.48
CA ASN A 25 19.13 0.75 -1.85
C ASN A 25 19.44 1.87 -2.87
N GLY A 26 18.54 2.07 -3.84
CA GLY A 26 18.70 3.07 -4.90
C GLY A 26 19.84 2.75 -5.87
N GLY A 27 20.14 1.46 -6.09
CA GLY A 27 21.19 1.00 -7.01
C GLY A 27 22.58 0.87 -6.39
N LYS A 28 22.71 1.07 -5.06
CA LYS A 28 23.99 0.91 -4.35
C LYS A 28 24.49 -0.54 -4.40
N TYR A 29 23.58 -1.51 -4.28
CA TYR A 29 23.91 -2.93 -4.32
C TYR A 29 23.38 -3.51 -5.63
N LYS A 30 24.31 -3.95 -6.49
CA LYS A 30 23.99 -4.56 -7.78
C LYS A 30 23.80 -6.07 -7.61
N VAL A 31 23.16 -6.68 -8.60
CA VAL A 31 23.06 -8.15 -8.66
C VAL A 31 24.46 -8.77 -8.67
N ASN A 32 24.64 -9.84 -7.90
CA ASN A 32 25.83 -10.67 -8.01
C ASN A 32 25.44 -11.98 -8.71
N TYR A 33 25.81 -12.11 -9.98
CA TYR A 33 25.51 -13.27 -10.82
C TYR A 33 26.18 -14.57 -10.39
N GLU A 34 27.12 -14.55 -9.43
CA GLU A 34 27.64 -15.76 -8.80
C GLU A 34 26.56 -16.55 -8.04
N TYR A 35 25.49 -15.88 -7.60
CA TYR A 35 24.35 -16.50 -6.92
C TYR A 35 23.25 -16.96 -7.89
N ALA A 36 23.51 -16.97 -9.20
CA ALA A 36 22.57 -17.48 -10.18
C ALA A 36 22.37 -19.01 -10.04
N PRO A 37 21.21 -19.56 -10.43
CA PRO A 37 20.07 -18.88 -11.07
C PRO A 37 19.17 -18.11 -10.09
N PHE A 38 18.63 -16.98 -10.55
CA PHE A 38 17.55 -16.27 -9.85
C PHE A 38 16.22 -16.80 -10.39
N THR A 39 15.49 -17.56 -9.58
CA THR A 39 14.24 -18.21 -10.00
C THR A 39 13.04 -17.60 -9.31
N SER A 40 11.97 -17.37 -10.08
CA SER A 40 10.64 -17.02 -9.57
C SER A 40 9.63 -18.09 -10.00
N GLU A 41 8.83 -18.56 -9.04
CA GLU A 41 7.76 -19.54 -9.28
C GLU A 41 6.40 -18.87 -9.08
N PHE A 42 5.49 -19.10 -10.02
CA PHE A 42 4.13 -18.57 -9.99
C PHE A 42 3.16 -19.73 -10.08
N LYS A 43 2.13 -19.72 -9.23
CA LYS A 43 1.08 -20.75 -9.18
C LYS A 43 -0.28 -20.09 -8.97
N ASP A 44 -1.35 -20.80 -9.31
CA ASP A 44 -2.73 -20.42 -9.02
C ASP A 44 -3.11 -19.06 -9.66
N LEU A 45 -2.70 -18.88 -10.92
CA LEU A 45 -2.99 -17.68 -11.70
C LEU A 45 -4.50 -17.60 -12.00
N VAL A 46 -5.15 -16.56 -11.50
CA VAL A 46 -6.56 -16.25 -11.76
C VAL A 46 -6.62 -14.99 -12.62
N LEU A 47 -7.21 -15.11 -13.80
CA LEU A 47 -7.54 -13.99 -14.66
C LEU A 47 -9.06 -13.84 -14.66
N ASP A 48 -9.53 -12.83 -13.95
CA ASP A 48 -10.94 -12.45 -13.88
C ASP A 48 -11.07 -10.98 -14.26
N GLY A 49 -11.71 -10.73 -15.40
CA GLY A 49 -11.81 -9.41 -16.00
C GLY A 49 -12.41 -9.47 -17.39
N CYS A 50 -12.73 -8.30 -17.95
CA CYS A 50 -13.31 -8.20 -19.28
C CYS A 50 -12.20 -8.27 -20.35
N ALA A 51 -12.26 -9.32 -21.18
CA ALA A 51 -11.33 -9.46 -22.30
C ALA A 51 -11.74 -8.55 -23.46
N ILE A 52 -10.80 -7.73 -23.92
CA ILE A 52 -10.97 -6.82 -25.05
C ILE A 52 -9.88 -7.10 -26.08
N ASP A 53 -10.21 -6.99 -27.37
CA ASP A 53 -9.24 -7.07 -28.45
C ASP A 53 -8.20 -5.94 -28.31
N PRO A 54 -6.90 -6.26 -28.16
CA PRO A 54 -5.85 -5.26 -27.97
C PRO A 54 -5.68 -4.30 -29.16
N ILE A 55 -6.22 -4.64 -30.34
CA ILE A 55 -6.25 -3.75 -31.51
C ILE A 55 -7.22 -2.58 -31.28
N GLN A 56 -8.29 -2.80 -30.51
CA GLN A 56 -9.29 -1.79 -30.19
C GLN A 56 -8.80 -0.89 -29.05
N LYS A 57 -8.12 0.21 -29.41
CA LYS A 57 -7.62 1.22 -28.45
C LYS A 57 -8.73 1.92 -27.65
N PHE A 58 -9.94 1.92 -28.20
CA PHE A 58 -11.16 2.48 -27.60
C PHE A 58 -12.30 1.48 -27.83
N PRO A 59 -12.43 0.43 -26.99
CA PRO A 59 -13.55 -0.47 -27.09
C PRO A 59 -14.86 0.29 -26.88
N ASN A 60 -15.95 -0.21 -27.47
CA ASN A 60 -17.27 0.35 -27.24
C ASN A 60 -17.59 0.34 -25.74
N SER A 61 -18.25 1.38 -25.22
CA SER A 61 -18.49 1.54 -23.77
C SER A 61 -19.31 0.41 -23.16
N THR A 62 -20.02 -0.37 -23.99
CA THR A 62 -20.83 -1.52 -23.58
C THR A 62 -20.06 -2.84 -23.55
N ALA A 63 -18.82 -2.91 -24.06
CA ALA A 63 -18.12 -4.18 -24.22
C ALA A 63 -17.83 -4.88 -22.88
N CYS A 64 -17.73 -4.13 -21.78
CA CYS A 64 -17.45 -4.64 -20.44
C CYS A 64 -18.54 -4.31 -19.40
N SER A 65 -19.69 -3.77 -19.81
CA SER A 65 -20.68 -3.22 -18.86
C SER A 65 -21.22 -4.26 -17.88
N GLU A 66 -21.41 -5.51 -18.31
CA GLU A 66 -21.83 -6.61 -17.43
C GLU A 66 -20.75 -6.97 -16.40
N THR A 67 -19.48 -6.94 -16.82
CA THR A 67 -18.35 -7.19 -15.91
C THR A 67 -18.21 -6.03 -14.91
N ASP A 68 -18.37 -4.79 -15.36
CA ASP A 68 -18.29 -3.61 -14.50
C ASP A 68 -19.41 -3.63 -13.44
N THR A 69 -20.66 -3.88 -13.85
CA THR A 69 -21.79 -4.00 -12.91
C THR A 69 -21.61 -5.18 -11.94
N TRP A 70 -21.08 -6.31 -12.43
CA TRP A 70 -20.73 -7.44 -11.57
C TRP A 70 -19.64 -7.06 -10.55
N LEU A 71 -18.58 -6.37 -10.97
CA LEU A 71 -17.50 -5.90 -10.10
C LEU A 71 -18.02 -4.91 -9.05
N GLU A 72 -18.87 -3.96 -9.46
CA GLU A 72 -19.51 -2.99 -8.57
C GLU A 72 -20.40 -3.66 -7.51
N SER A 73 -20.99 -4.81 -7.82
CA SER A 73 -21.81 -5.58 -6.88
C SER A 73 -21.00 -6.35 -5.83
N ARG A 74 -19.67 -6.40 -5.94
CA ARG A 74 -18.81 -7.18 -5.02
C ARG A 74 -18.54 -6.41 -3.73
N ASP A 75 -18.40 -7.13 -2.63
CA ASP A 75 -18.09 -6.56 -1.30
C ASP A 75 -16.77 -5.76 -1.27
N TYR A 76 -15.87 -6.01 -2.22
CA TYR A 76 -14.58 -5.32 -2.35
C TYR A 76 -14.63 -4.09 -3.28
N ALA A 77 -15.75 -3.81 -3.94
CA ALA A 77 -15.93 -2.58 -4.74
C ALA A 77 -15.79 -1.32 -3.88
N VAL A 78 -16.20 -1.41 -2.60
CA VAL A 78 -16.06 -0.33 -1.63
C VAL A 78 -15.18 -0.77 -0.46
N ILE A 79 -14.21 0.07 -0.11
CA ILE A 79 -13.36 -0.21 1.05
C ILE A 79 -14.15 -0.10 2.36
N THR A 80 -14.37 -1.23 3.03
CA THR A 80 -15.04 -1.26 4.34
C THR A 80 -14.23 -0.49 5.42
N PRO A 81 -14.88 0.01 6.50
CA PRO A 81 -14.18 0.68 7.60
C PRO A 81 -13.09 -0.19 8.24
N LYS A 82 -13.31 -1.52 8.30
CA LYS A 82 -12.35 -2.50 8.81
C LYS A 82 -11.11 -2.58 7.91
N SER A 83 -11.31 -2.73 6.60
CA SER A 83 -10.23 -2.76 5.59
C SER A 83 -9.45 -1.45 5.56
N ARG A 84 -10.15 -0.31 5.62
CA ARG A 84 -9.53 1.03 5.70
C ARG A 84 -8.65 1.18 6.93
N SER A 85 -9.11 0.71 8.09
CA SER A 85 -8.33 0.72 9.32
C SER A 85 -7.11 -0.21 9.26
N ALA A 86 -7.23 -1.36 8.61
CA ALA A 86 -6.12 -2.28 8.37
C ALA A 86 -5.06 -1.65 7.45
N MET A 87 -5.48 -1.06 6.32
CA MET A 87 -4.62 -0.31 5.41
C MET A 87 -3.88 0.82 6.13
N ARG A 88 -4.58 1.60 6.97
CA ARG A 88 -3.96 2.67 7.77
C ARG A 88 -2.90 2.13 8.71
N ARG A 89 -3.17 1.03 9.44
CA ARG A 89 -2.18 0.38 10.32
C ARG A 89 -0.97 -0.14 9.56
N PHE A 90 -1.19 -0.72 8.37
CA PHE A 90 -0.11 -1.21 7.52
C PHE A 90 0.80 -0.08 7.05
N ARG A 91 0.22 0.99 6.48
CA ARG A 91 0.97 2.20 6.09
C ARG A 91 1.74 2.81 7.27
N GLN A 92 1.11 2.85 8.44
CA GLN A 92 1.75 3.34 9.65
C GLN A 92 2.95 2.51 10.11
N ARG A 93 3.06 1.23 9.75
CA ARG A 93 4.14 0.37 10.22
C ARG A 93 5.19 0.06 9.15
N TYR A 94 4.78 -0.12 7.90
CA TYR A 94 5.62 -0.72 6.87
C TYR A 94 5.91 0.20 5.67
N MET A 95 5.18 1.30 5.49
CA MET A 95 5.40 2.20 4.34
C MET A 95 6.66 3.03 4.53
N TYR A 96 7.70 2.78 3.73
CA TYR A 96 9.01 3.44 3.82
C TYR A 96 9.17 4.67 2.92
N TYR A 97 8.36 4.78 1.87
CA TYR A 97 8.37 5.88 0.90
C TYR A 97 6.93 6.20 0.47
N SER A 98 6.66 7.47 0.19
CA SER A 98 5.41 7.93 -0.41
C SER A 98 5.65 9.18 -1.24
N TYR A 99 5.31 9.13 -2.52
CA TYR A 99 5.49 10.25 -3.45
C TYR A 99 4.63 11.47 -3.08
N CYS A 100 3.45 11.27 -2.48
CA CYS A 100 2.61 12.37 -1.97
C CYS A 100 3.28 13.24 -0.90
N TYR A 101 4.37 12.75 -0.27
CA TYR A 101 5.15 13.50 0.72
C TYR A 101 6.55 13.86 0.21
N ASP A 102 6.83 13.59 -1.07
CA ASP A 102 8.10 13.88 -1.73
C ASP A 102 8.05 15.27 -2.39
N ASN A 103 8.26 16.29 -1.58
CA ASN A 103 8.28 17.68 -2.02
C ASN A 103 9.53 18.02 -2.86
N VAL A 104 10.55 17.17 -2.82
CA VAL A 104 11.75 17.34 -3.66
C VAL A 104 11.43 16.94 -5.09
N ARG A 105 10.72 15.82 -5.27
CA ARG A 105 10.30 15.35 -6.60
C ARG A 105 9.06 16.10 -7.12
N TYR A 106 8.11 16.38 -6.24
CA TYR A 106 6.84 17.04 -6.55
C TYR A 106 6.69 18.29 -5.68
N PRO A 107 7.22 19.46 -6.11
CA PRO A 107 7.11 20.70 -5.36
C PRO A 107 5.66 21.12 -5.08
N ILE A 108 4.77 20.82 -6.02
CA ILE A 108 3.32 20.95 -5.88
C ILE A 108 2.76 19.55 -5.65
N THR A 109 2.00 19.38 -4.58
CA THR A 109 1.40 18.07 -4.25
C THR A 109 0.44 17.64 -5.37
N PRO A 110 0.58 16.41 -5.90
CA PRO A 110 -0.33 15.90 -6.93
C PRO A 110 -1.79 15.90 -6.46
N PRO A 111 -2.75 16.23 -7.35
CA PRO A 111 -4.15 16.48 -6.99
C PRO A 111 -4.91 15.24 -6.49
N GLU A 112 -4.42 14.04 -6.76
CA GLU A 112 -4.96 12.76 -6.30
C GLU A 112 -4.54 12.41 -4.86
N CYS A 113 -3.54 13.10 -4.30
CA CYS A 113 -3.01 12.80 -2.99
C CYS A 113 -3.92 13.31 -1.86
N ALA A 114 -4.42 12.39 -1.04
CA ALA A 114 -5.07 12.70 0.25
C ALA A 114 -4.01 12.85 1.37
N VAL A 115 -3.55 14.08 1.61
CA VAL A 115 -2.49 14.37 2.59
C VAL A 115 -3.03 14.27 4.04
N ASP A 116 -2.57 13.28 4.81
CA ASP A 116 -2.79 13.22 6.27
C ASP A 116 -1.61 13.90 6.98
N SER A 117 -1.87 15.00 7.67
CA SER A 117 -0.85 15.78 8.40
C SER A 117 -0.06 14.96 9.42
N ASN A 118 -0.70 13.99 10.10
CA ASN A 118 -0.02 13.13 11.08
C ASN A 118 0.90 12.12 10.38
N GLU A 119 0.50 11.64 9.20
CA GLU A 119 1.33 10.74 8.40
C GLU A 119 2.52 11.52 7.80
N LYS A 120 2.28 12.71 7.25
CA LYS A 120 3.31 13.60 6.66
C LYS A 120 4.46 13.89 7.62
N GLN A 121 4.19 14.10 8.91
CA GLN A 121 5.23 14.36 9.93
C GLN A 121 6.28 13.23 10.05
N ARG A 122 5.92 12.00 9.64
CA ARG A 122 6.81 10.84 9.72
C ARG A 122 7.80 10.77 8.55
N PHE A 123 7.53 11.53 7.49
CA PHE A 123 8.34 11.55 6.28
C PHE A 123 9.30 12.75 6.25
N ARG A 124 10.42 12.58 5.55
CA ARG A 124 11.30 13.66 5.14
C ARG A 124 10.71 14.35 3.91
N ASN A 125 11.25 15.50 3.54
CA ASN A 125 10.82 16.20 2.33
C ASN A 125 11.10 15.38 1.05
N THR A 126 11.95 14.36 1.12
CA THR A 126 12.21 13.39 0.04
C THR A 126 11.18 12.26 -0.04
N GLY A 127 10.07 12.33 0.70
CA GLY A 127 9.06 11.28 0.77
C GLY A 127 9.50 9.99 1.46
N ARG A 128 10.77 9.86 1.90
CA ARG A 128 11.28 8.71 2.66
C ARG A 128 10.98 8.86 4.15
N LEU A 129 10.72 7.76 4.84
CA LEU A 129 10.53 7.76 6.29
C LEU A 129 11.75 8.36 7.03
N ARG A 130 11.47 9.12 8.08
CA ARG A 130 12.49 9.52 9.06
C ARG A 130 12.90 8.27 9.87
N PHE A 131 13.95 7.56 9.42
CA PHE A 131 14.55 6.47 10.19
C PHE A 131 14.88 6.94 11.62
N GLY A 132 14.49 6.15 12.63
CA GLY A 132 14.84 6.38 14.04
C GLY A 132 13.69 6.70 15.01
N GLY A 133 12.43 6.88 14.56
CA GLY A 133 11.35 7.33 15.46
C GLY A 133 10.13 6.41 15.61
N SER A 134 9.71 5.71 14.56
CA SER A 134 8.35 5.13 14.49
C SER A 134 8.17 3.85 15.30
N HIS A 135 8.94 2.80 15.00
CA HIS A 135 8.76 1.49 15.64
C HIS A 135 9.01 1.54 17.15
N ARG A 136 10.02 2.29 17.59
CA ARG A 136 10.37 2.42 19.01
C ARG A 136 9.33 3.22 19.81
N LYS A 137 8.77 4.31 19.24
CA LYS A 137 7.65 5.06 19.87
C LYS A 137 6.34 4.28 19.84
N GLN A 138 5.99 3.62 18.74
CA GLN A 138 4.79 2.78 18.66
C GLN A 138 4.86 1.60 19.63
N ALA A 139 5.99 0.89 19.70
CA ALA A 139 6.20 -0.17 20.68
C ALA A 139 6.08 0.33 22.13
N ARG A 140 6.61 1.53 22.42
CA ARG A 140 6.46 2.16 23.75
C ARG A 140 5.01 2.53 24.06
N MET A 141 4.26 3.10 23.10
CA MET A 141 2.85 3.42 23.27
C MET A 141 1.97 2.18 23.40
N GLU A 142 2.22 1.12 22.62
CA GLU A 142 1.50 -0.16 22.73
C GLU A 142 1.75 -0.83 24.09
N ARG A 143 2.99 -0.82 24.57
CA ARG A 143 3.31 -1.26 25.95
C ARG A 143 2.58 -0.43 27.01
N ALA A 144 2.52 0.89 26.85
CA ALA A 144 1.81 1.76 27.79
C ALA A 144 0.29 1.50 27.79
N ARG A 145 -0.31 1.28 26.61
CA ARG A 145 -1.74 0.91 26.48
C ARG A 145 -2.03 -0.46 27.09
N ARG A 146 -1.19 -1.47 26.86
CA ARG A 146 -1.32 -2.78 27.53
C ARG A 146 -1.26 -2.64 29.05
N LYS A 147 -0.30 -1.86 29.58
CA LYS A 147 -0.15 -1.65 31.03
C LYS A 147 -1.35 -0.92 31.65
N ARG A 148 -1.99 0.01 30.92
CA ARG A 148 -3.23 0.66 31.37
C ARG A 148 -4.41 -0.31 31.37
N ARG A 149 -4.53 -1.14 30.34
CA ARG A 149 -5.59 -2.17 30.26
C ARG A 149 -5.46 -3.22 31.36
N SER A 150 -4.24 -3.69 31.65
CA SER A 150 -4.02 -4.64 32.75
C SER A 150 -4.30 -4.03 34.12
N ARG A 151 -3.97 -2.75 34.32
CA ARG A 151 -4.25 -2.05 35.58
C ARG A 151 -5.74 -1.78 35.77
N ALA A 152 -6.49 -1.54 34.70
CA ALA A 152 -7.94 -1.41 34.76
C ALA A 152 -8.64 -2.75 35.08
N ALA A 153 -8.14 -3.87 34.53
CA ALA A 153 -8.65 -5.21 34.85
C ALA A 153 -8.35 -5.63 36.31
N ALA A 154 -7.18 -5.28 36.85
CA ALA A 154 -6.85 -5.57 38.25
C ALA A 154 -7.69 -4.76 39.26
N VAL A 155 -8.18 -3.58 38.88
CA VAL A 155 -9.04 -2.74 39.74
C VAL A 155 -10.51 -3.21 39.72
N SER A 156 -10.94 -3.90 38.66
CA SER A 156 -12.29 -4.47 38.60
C SER A 156 -12.44 -5.78 39.40
N ASP A 157 -11.38 -6.59 39.51
CA ASP A 157 -11.42 -7.83 40.31
C ASP A 157 -11.43 -7.55 41.84
N ASP A 158 -10.88 -6.42 42.27
CA ASP A 158 -10.81 -6.00 43.69
C ASP A 158 -12.15 -5.39 44.21
N GLN A 159 -13.14 -5.21 43.33
CA GLN A 159 -14.47 -4.68 43.66
C GLN A 159 -15.56 -5.76 43.72
N THR A 160 -15.22 -7.02 43.47
CA THR A 160 -16.15 -8.16 43.48
C THR A 160 -16.09 -9.04 44.74
N ASP A 161 -15.24 -8.69 45.72
CA ASP A 161 -15.11 -9.39 47.02
C ASP A 161 -15.60 -8.53 48.21
N MET A 162 -16.80 -7.94 48.09
CA MET A 162 -17.59 -7.44 49.23
C MET A 162 -19.07 -7.79 49.08
#